data_AF-A0A1M7LZ71-F1
#
_entry.id   AF-A0A1M7LZ71-F1
#
_cell.length_a   1.000
_cell.length_b   1.000
_cell.length_c   1.000
_cell.angle_alpha   90.00
_cell.angle_beta   90.00
_cell.angle_gamma   90.00
#
_symmetry.space_group_name_H-M   'P 1'
#
loop_
_entity.id
_entity.type
_entity.pdbx_description
1 polymer ?
#
loop_
_entity_poly.entity_id
_entity_poly.type
_entity_poly.pdbx_seq_one_letter_code
_entity_poly.pdbx_strand_id
1 'polypeptide(L)'
;MTYKGFEGYSPIIAYLGQEGYGVNIELREGKQHCQKNTPEFIDESIRYARAVTDKPLIVRMDAGNDSIENIKILIKQETKVDYIIKRNLRKESPEGWLQIARNIGKLIKVREGKDIY
;
A
#
# COMPACT_ATOMS: atom_id res chain seq x y z
N MET A 1 6.60 14.16 -20.43
CA MET A 1 7.81 14.23 -19.61
C MET A 1 7.66 13.38 -18.36
N THR A 2 8.44 12.30 -18.24
CA THR A 2 8.71 11.60 -16.98
C THR A 2 9.39 12.56 -16.00
N TYR A 3 9.45 12.20 -14.71
CA TYR A 3 10.24 12.92 -13.69
C TYR A 3 11.71 13.16 -14.10
N LYS A 4 12.25 12.41 -15.07
CA LYS A 4 13.62 12.53 -15.61
C LYS A 4 13.72 13.22 -16.97
N GLY A 5 12.67 13.89 -17.45
CA GLY A 5 12.72 14.63 -18.72
C GLY A 5 12.52 13.78 -19.98
N PHE A 6 12.36 12.46 -19.85
CA PHE A 6 12.14 11.54 -20.99
C PHE A 6 10.65 11.32 -21.28
N GLU A 7 10.26 11.14 -22.53
CA GLU A 7 8.96 10.56 -22.88
C GLU A 7 9.04 9.04 -22.70
N GLY A 8 8.35 8.52 -21.69
CA GLY A 8 8.38 7.11 -21.34
C GLY A 8 7.19 6.74 -20.49
N TYR A 9 7.08 5.47 -20.11
CA TYR A 9 5.98 4.94 -19.31
C TYR A 9 6.45 4.59 -17.89
N SER A 10 5.57 4.74 -16.91
CA SER A 10 5.70 4.22 -15.56
C SER A 10 4.69 3.08 -15.41
N PRO A 11 5.12 1.81 -15.39
CA PRO A 11 4.20 0.71 -15.20
C PRO A 11 3.65 0.71 -13.77
N ILE A 12 2.38 0.32 -13.63
CA ILE A 12 1.83 -0.18 -12.38
C ILE A 12 1.46 -1.66 -12.59
N ILE A 13 1.77 -2.49 -11.59
CA ILE A 13 1.68 -3.94 -11.71
C ILE A 13 1.06 -4.48 -10.43
N ALA A 14 0.07 -5.37 -10.59
CA ALA A 14 -0.48 -6.19 -9.53
C ALA A 14 -0.22 -7.66 -9.86
N TYR A 15 0.13 -8.45 -8.85
CA TYR A 15 0.39 -9.87 -8.99
C TYR A 15 -0.07 -10.66 -7.76
N LEU A 16 -0.40 -11.93 -7.95
CA LEU A 16 -0.64 -12.88 -6.85
C LEU A 16 0.70 -13.28 -6.26
N GLY A 17 0.93 -12.93 -4.99
CA GLY A 17 2.26 -13.06 -4.37
C GLY A 17 2.73 -14.51 -4.16
N GLN A 18 1.82 -15.47 -3.96
CA GLN A 18 2.19 -16.86 -3.69
C GLN A 18 2.53 -17.61 -4.98
N GLU A 19 1.78 -17.38 -6.05
CA GLU A 19 1.94 -18.06 -7.34
C GLU A 19 2.81 -17.26 -8.33
N GLY A 20 3.02 -15.96 -8.09
CA GLY A 20 3.80 -15.07 -8.95
C GLY A 20 3.07 -14.59 -10.21
N TYR A 21 1.77 -14.87 -10.34
CA TYR A 21 1.00 -14.53 -11.54
C TYR A 21 0.75 -13.02 -11.62
N GLY A 22 1.11 -12.41 -12.74
CA GLY A 22 0.68 -11.06 -13.08
C GLY A 22 -0.85 -11.03 -13.23
N VAL A 23 -1.51 -10.19 -12.45
CA VAL A 23 -2.97 -10.07 -12.39
C VAL A 23 -3.45 -8.87 -13.19
N ASN A 24 -2.73 -7.76 -13.11
CA ASN A 24 -3.05 -6.55 -13.86
C ASN A 24 -1.79 -5.73 -14.12
N ILE A 25 -1.71 -5.10 -15.29
CA ILE A 25 -0.60 -4.26 -15.71
C ILE A 25 -1.16 -3.09 -16.52
N GLU A 26 -0.81 -1.86 -16.12
CA GLU A 26 -1.03 -0.68 -16.95
C GLU A 26 0.30 0.00 -17.27
N LEU A 27 0.48 0.41 -18.52
CA LEU A 27 1.55 1.31 -18.92
C LEU A 27 1.04 2.74 -18.82
N ARG A 28 1.37 3.45 -17.74
CA ARG A 28 0.97 4.85 -17.54
C ARG A 28 1.98 5.77 -18.18
N GLU A 29 1.52 6.80 -18.90
CA GLU A 29 2.44 7.81 -19.41
C GLU A 29 3.24 8.43 -18.26
N GLY A 30 4.54 8.64 -18.43
CA GLY A 30 5.41 9.06 -17.34
C GLY A 30 5.12 10.46 -16.76
N LYS A 31 4.31 11.27 -17.47
CA LYS A 31 3.80 12.56 -16.96
C LYS A 31 2.54 12.42 -16.10
N GLN A 32 1.92 11.24 -16.08
CA GLN A 32 0.73 10.97 -15.28
C GLN A 32 1.10 11.00 -13.80
N HIS A 33 0.32 11.74 -13.01
CA HIS A 33 0.42 11.69 -11.55
C HIS A 33 0.17 10.25 -11.07
N CYS A 34 1.02 9.73 -10.19
CA CYS A 34 0.99 8.32 -9.81
C CYS A 34 -0.39 7.85 -9.31
N GLN A 35 -1.13 8.71 -8.60
CA GLN A 35 -2.46 8.38 -8.09
C GLN A 35 -3.58 8.39 -9.12
N LYS A 36 -3.41 9.04 -10.28
CA LYS A 36 -4.46 9.09 -11.28
C LYS A 36 -4.81 7.66 -11.73
N ASN A 37 -6.10 7.31 -11.61
CA ASN A 37 -6.68 6.02 -11.94
C ASN A 37 -6.20 4.83 -11.07
N THR A 38 -5.57 5.09 -9.92
CA THR A 38 -5.10 4.02 -9.02
C THR A 38 -6.23 3.31 -8.27
N PRO A 39 -7.26 4.01 -7.77
CA PRO A 39 -8.42 3.34 -7.15
C PRO A 39 -9.08 2.33 -8.10
N GLU A 40 -9.27 2.72 -9.36
CA GLU A 40 -9.83 1.87 -10.41
C GLU A 40 -8.92 0.67 -10.67
N PHE A 41 -7.61 0.90 -10.86
CA PHE A 41 -6.65 -0.18 -11.03
C PHE A 41 -6.66 -1.20 -9.88
N ILE A 42 -6.79 -0.73 -8.63
CA ILE A 42 -6.89 -1.61 -7.45
C ILE A 42 -8.17 -2.44 -7.50
N ASP A 43 -9.32 -1.80 -7.76
CA ASP A 43 -10.62 -2.46 -7.85
C ASP A 43 -10.61 -3.55 -8.95
N GLU A 44 -10.08 -3.23 -10.12
CA GLU A 44 -9.89 -4.18 -11.23
C GLU A 44 -8.97 -5.33 -10.85
N SER A 45 -7.83 -5.02 -10.23
CA SER A 45 -6.83 -6.02 -9.84
C SER A 45 -7.41 -7.03 -8.84
N ILE A 46 -8.22 -6.57 -7.87
CA ILE A 46 -8.91 -7.46 -6.93
C ILE A 46 -9.89 -8.36 -7.68
N ARG A 47 -10.67 -7.80 -8.59
CA ARG A 47 -11.62 -8.56 -9.41
C ARG A 47 -10.93 -9.62 -10.26
N TYR A 48 -9.80 -9.30 -10.90
CA TYR A 48 -9.01 -10.27 -11.65
C TYR A 48 -8.38 -11.33 -10.76
N ALA A 49 -7.86 -10.96 -9.58
CA ALA A 49 -7.33 -11.92 -8.61
C ALA A 49 -8.41 -12.92 -8.16
N ARG A 50 -9.64 -12.44 -7.96
CA ARG A 50 -10.80 -13.28 -7.60
C ARG A 50 -11.23 -14.25 -8.69
N ALA A 51 -10.99 -13.92 -9.96
CA ALA A 51 -11.21 -14.87 -11.05
C ALA A 51 -10.17 -16.01 -11.08
N VAL A 52 -9.02 -15.82 -10.42
CA VAL A 52 -7.92 -16.81 -10.36
C VAL A 52 -7.98 -17.65 -9.09
N THR A 53 -8.46 -17.10 -7.96
CA THR A 53 -8.47 -17.80 -6.68
C THR A 53 -9.61 -17.37 -5.75
N ASP A 54 -10.17 -18.36 -5.05
CA ASP A 54 -11.18 -18.16 -4.00
C ASP A 54 -10.57 -18.02 -2.60
N LYS A 55 -9.24 -18.14 -2.46
CA LYS A 55 -8.56 -18.01 -1.16
C LYS A 55 -8.71 -16.58 -0.60
N PRO A 56 -8.63 -16.39 0.73
CA PRO A 56 -8.52 -15.04 1.31
C PRO A 56 -7.39 -14.24 0.66
N LEU A 57 -7.63 -12.96 0.37
CA LEU A 57 -6.67 -12.06 -0.26
C LEU A 57 -6.25 -10.97 0.72
N ILE A 58 -4.95 -10.66 0.71
CA ILE A 58 -4.39 -9.51 1.41
C ILE A 58 -3.74 -8.61 0.37
N VAL A 59 -4.27 -7.40 0.18
CA VAL A 59 -3.66 -6.40 -0.70
C VAL A 59 -2.48 -5.75 0.02
N ARG A 60 -1.30 -5.82 -0.59
CA ARG A 60 -0.07 -5.24 -0.05
C ARG A 60 0.37 -4.06 -0.91
N MET A 61 0.49 -2.89 -0.30
CA MET A 61 0.91 -1.68 -1.02
C MET A 61 2.05 -0.97 -0.28
N ASP A 62 2.90 -0.29 -1.04
CA ASP A 62 3.91 0.59 -0.48
C ASP A 62 3.30 1.93 -0.03
N ALA A 63 4.13 2.74 0.64
CA ALA A 63 3.75 4.01 1.25
C ALA A 63 3.34 5.11 0.25
N GLY A 64 3.62 4.94 -1.05
CA GLY A 64 3.15 5.85 -2.10
C GLY A 64 1.68 5.66 -2.49
N ASN A 65 1.07 4.56 -2.05
CA ASN A 65 -0.30 4.16 -2.38
C ASN A 65 -1.26 4.27 -1.17
N ASP A 66 -0.89 5.03 -0.15
CA ASP A 66 -1.63 5.22 1.12
C ASP A 66 -2.75 6.27 1.04
N SER A 67 -3.21 6.62 -0.16
CA SER A 67 -4.29 7.60 -0.32
C SER A 67 -5.60 7.10 0.27
N ILE A 68 -6.41 8.03 0.79
CA ILE A 68 -7.75 7.72 1.30
C ILE A 68 -8.62 7.08 0.22
N GLU A 69 -8.51 7.53 -1.04
CA GLU A 69 -9.28 6.97 -2.15
C GLU A 69 -8.91 5.51 -2.45
N ASN A 70 -7.63 5.14 -2.34
CA ASN A 70 -7.23 3.74 -2.45
C ASN A 70 -7.79 2.91 -1.30
N ILE A 71 -7.73 3.41 -0.07
CA ILE A 71 -8.24 2.72 1.12
C ILE A 71 -9.76 2.51 1.01
N LYS A 72 -10.51 3.49 0.49
CA LYS A 72 -11.96 3.35 0.26
C LYS A 72 -12.30 2.14 -0.59
N ILE A 73 -11.49 1.81 -1.61
CA ILE A 73 -11.68 0.60 -2.42
C ILE A 73 -11.48 -0.67 -1.58
N LEU A 74 -10.46 -0.68 -0.72
CA LEU A 74 -10.08 -1.85 0.08
C LEU A 74 -11.09 -2.16 1.19
N ILE A 75 -11.77 -1.16 1.73
CA ILE A 75 -12.78 -1.33 2.80
C ILE A 75 -14.20 -1.55 2.28
N LYS A 76 -14.42 -1.52 0.96
CA LYS A 76 -15.70 -1.89 0.35
C LYS A 76 -16.08 -3.31 0.78
N GLN A 77 -17.34 -3.52 1.14
CA GLN A 77 -17.81 -4.85 1.55
C GLN A 77 -17.74 -5.87 0.40
N GLU A 78 -17.81 -5.37 -0.85
CA GLU A 78 -17.83 -6.18 -2.06
C GLU A 78 -16.45 -6.75 -2.43
N THR A 79 -15.35 -6.06 -2.10
CA THR A 79 -14.00 -6.51 -2.46
C THR A 79 -13.57 -7.71 -1.61
N LYS A 80 -14.03 -7.79 -0.35
CA LYS A 80 -13.76 -8.88 0.61
C LYS A 80 -12.27 -9.19 0.70
N VAL A 81 -11.44 -8.17 0.91
CA VAL A 81 -9.98 -8.31 1.06
C VAL A 81 -9.53 -7.73 2.40
N ASP A 82 -8.47 -8.28 2.96
CA ASP A 82 -7.67 -7.59 3.96
C ASP A 82 -6.61 -6.73 3.25
N TYR A 83 -5.99 -5.81 3.98
CA TYR A 83 -4.92 -5.00 3.40
C TYR A 83 -3.83 -4.62 4.40
N ILE A 84 -2.62 -4.43 3.87
CA ILE A 84 -1.47 -3.91 4.59
C ILE A 84 -0.79 -2.86 3.71
N ILE A 85 -0.66 -1.64 4.23
CA ILE A 85 0.00 -0.54 3.54
C ILE A 85 1.21 -0.12 4.38
N LYS A 86 2.38 -0.03 3.74
CA LYS A 86 3.57 0.51 4.40
C LYS A 86 3.31 1.96 4.83
N ARG A 87 3.55 2.29 6.10
CA ARG A 87 3.35 3.65 6.61
C ARG A 87 4.30 4.67 5.95
N ASN A 88 3.78 5.84 5.61
CA ASN A 88 4.54 6.94 5.02
C ASN A 88 5.02 7.93 6.09
N LEU A 89 6.26 7.77 6.56
CA LEU A 89 6.83 8.55 7.67
C LEU A 89 7.30 9.97 7.28
N ARG A 90 7.13 10.41 6.02
CA ARG A 90 7.75 11.66 5.48
C ARG A 90 7.39 12.95 6.25
N LYS A 91 6.26 12.97 6.93
CA LYS A 91 5.78 14.14 7.70
C LYS A 91 5.70 13.87 9.21
N GLU A 92 6.28 12.77 9.66
CA GLU A 92 6.20 12.30 11.04
C GLU A 92 7.61 12.26 11.66
N SER A 93 7.71 12.51 12.96
CA SER A 93 8.99 12.50 13.67
C SER A 93 9.13 11.26 14.57
N PRO A 94 10.36 10.75 14.78
CA PRO A 94 10.60 9.69 15.76
C PRO A 94 10.11 10.03 17.16
N GLU A 95 10.23 11.29 17.59
CA GLU A 95 9.79 11.75 18.90
C GLU A 95 8.26 11.73 19.02
N GLY A 96 7.55 12.10 17.95
CA GLY A 96 6.09 12.01 17.90
C GLY A 96 5.62 10.57 18.00
N TRP A 97 6.28 9.65 17.27
CA TRP A 97 6.01 8.22 17.38
C TRP A 97 6.31 7.65 18.76
N LEU A 98 7.42 8.06 19.38
CA LEU A 98 7.75 7.69 20.75
C LEU A 98 6.71 8.19 21.75
N GLN A 99 6.21 9.42 21.58
CA GLN A 99 5.16 9.95 22.44
C GLN A 99 3.85 9.17 22.30
N ILE A 100 3.48 8.80 21.07
CA ILE A 100 2.33 7.93 20.83
C ILE A 100 2.54 6.59 21.55
N ALA A 101 3.69 5.95 21.35
CA ALA A 101 4.02 4.67 21.99
C ALA A 101 3.98 4.77 23.53
N ARG A 102 4.47 5.86 24.12
CA ARG A 102 4.36 6.12 25.56
C ARG A 102 2.91 6.29 26.04
N ASN A 103 2.04 6.87 25.21
CA ASN A 103 0.66 7.14 25.58
C ASN A 103 -0.25 5.91 25.47
N ILE A 104 -0.04 5.05 24.47
CA ILE A 104 -0.94 3.92 24.17
C ILE A 104 -0.29 2.54 24.32
N GLY A 105 1.04 2.49 24.31
CA GLY A 105 1.84 1.27 24.36
C GLY A 105 2.07 0.79 25.79
N LYS A 106 2.69 -0.39 25.89
CA LYS A 106 3.01 -1.00 27.18
C LYS A 106 4.52 -0.98 27.34
N LEU A 107 4.99 -0.28 28.38
CA LEU A 107 6.39 -0.26 28.72
C LEU A 107 6.89 -1.68 29.09
N ILE A 108 7.88 -2.16 28.35
CA ILE A 108 8.65 -3.37 28.60
C ILE A 108 10.10 -2.96 28.86
N LYS A 109 10.56 -3.20 30.09
CA LYS A 109 11.97 -3.01 30.46
C LYS A 109 12.76 -4.25 30.05
N VAL A 110 13.55 -4.13 28.98
CA VAL A 110 14.31 -5.28 28.44
C VAL A 110 15.64 -5.45 29.18
N ARG A 111 16.33 -4.34 29.42
CA ARG A 111 17.57 -4.25 30.22
C ARG A 111 17.74 -2.81 30.71
N GLU A 112 18.68 -2.59 31.63
CA GLU A 112 19.03 -1.24 32.07
C GLU A 112 19.37 -0.36 30.85
N GLY A 113 18.72 0.81 30.78
CA GLY A 113 18.84 1.75 29.66
C GLY A 113 18.13 1.37 28.36
N LYS A 114 17.34 0.29 28.31
CA LYS A 114 16.55 -0.09 27.11
C LYS A 114 15.08 -0.34 27.45
N ASP A 115 14.29 0.68 27.16
CA ASP A 115 12.83 0.65 27.23
C ASP A 115 12.24 0.43 25.84
N ILE A 116 11.23 -0.45 25.76
CA ILE A 116 10.37 -0.62 24.58
C ILE A 116 8.95 -0.27 25.02
N TYR A 117 8.24 0.51 24.22
CA TYR A 117 6.86 0.91 24.44
C TYR A 117 5.93 0.24 23.43
#